data_AF-A0AAV5TES0-F1
#
_entry.id   AF-A0AAV5TES0-F1
#
_cell.length_a   1.000
_cell.length_b   1.000
_cell.length_c   1.000
_cell.angle_alpha   90.00
_cell.angle_beta   90.00
_cell.angle_gamma   90.00
#
_symmetry.space_group_name_H-M   'P 1'
#
loop_
_entity.id
_entity.type
_entity.pdbx_description
1 polymer ?
#
loop_
_entity_poly.entity_id
_entity_poly.type
_entity_poly.pdbx_seq_one_letter_code
_entity_poly.pdbx_strand_id
1 'polypeptide(L)'
;GAGVALNCLLLYAIRRFTKTSLGTYKQLLTIFAAFDVYLTVLHAAVKPRVVIVGTTFGVVCALENRRVISFYCACFTVPFTLMSIHFLYRFWSIRHPNLIALFSSKKFAAFLAAFPIVGFTVWYLLCIYALTGEGVEAGKTLLSLESARRFGKEIREGWIMMDYWEEDSFHLRLFLAMLSFDAIMIVSFSVASTLGGLTFYYIKKADTISMQALNMQLKLFIAVCAQTFVPLVFVYIPYFCAINFPFFRLPIFLVDELCMLLTSCFPAWDAIIMIILMKDYREGLVGLVRKKKPALMETTWKTTTSMMPMPSNVS
;
A
#
# COMPACT_ATOMS: atom_id res chain seq x y z
N GLY A 1 -12.75 10.04 7.22
CA GLY A 1 -12.92 11.43 6.78
C GLY A 1 -11.67 11.95 6.10
N ALA A 2 -10.62 12.29 6.87
CA ALA A 2 -9.39 12.88 6.34
C ALA A 2 -8.70 12.04 5.25
N GLY A 3 -8.58 10.72 5.43
CA GLY A 3 -7.94 9.83 4.44
C GLY A 3 -8.59 9.86 3.06
N VAL A 4 -9.93 9.90 3.00
CA VAL A 4 -10.67 10.04 1.73
C VAL A 4 -10.38 11.39 1.09
N ALA A 5 -10.50 12.48 1.85
CA ALA A 5 -10.27 13.83 1.32
C ALA A 5 -8.84 14.01 0.77
N LEU A 6 -7.84 13.53 1.51
CA LEU A 6 -6.43 13.60 1.11
C LEU A 6 -6.13 12.75 -0.13
N ASN A 7 -6.66 11.53 -0.21
CA ASN A 7 -6.48 10.70 -1.40
C ASN A 7 -7.25 11.22 -2.61
N CYS A 8 -8.43 11.82 -2.44
CA CYS A 8 -9.13 12.52 -3.52
C CYS A 8 -8.32 13.74 -4.01
N LEU A 9 -7.71 14.50 -3.10
CA LEU A 9 -6.80 15.59 -3.44
C LEU A 9 -5.56 15.08 -4.19
N LEU A 10 -4.98 13.97 -3.75
CA LEU A 10 -3.86 13.32 -4.43
C LEU A 10 -4.28 12.85 -5.83
N LEU A 11 -5.43 12.19 -6.00
CA LEU A 11 -5.96 11.78 -7.30
C LEU A 11 -6.15 12.98 -8.24
N TYR A 12 -6.68 14.09 -7.73
CA TYR A 12 -6.77 15.35 -8.46
C TYR A 12 -5.38 15.84 -8.89
N ALA A 13 -4.42 15.88 -7.97
CA ALA A 13 -3.05 16.32 -8.25
C ALA A 13 -2.35 15.42 -9.28
N ILE A 14 -2.49 14.09 -9.16
CA ILE A 14 -1.98 13.11 -10.12
C ILE A 14 -2.56 13.39 -11.51
N ARG A 15 -3.89 13.56 -11.61
CA ARG A 15 -4.57 13.82 -12.87
C ARG A 15 -4.07 15.11 -13.53
N ARG A 16 -3.96 16.19 -12.75
CA ARG A 16 -3.74 17.55 -13.25
C ARG A 16 -2.28 17.93 -13.45
N PHE A 17 -1.38 17.48 -12.58
CA PHE A 17 0.00 17.99 -12.51
C PHE A 17 1.08 16.96 -12.90
N THR A 18 0.73 15.68 -13.05
CA THR A 18 1.71 14.69 -13.52
C THR A 18 2.07 14.92 -14.97
N LYS A 19 3.38 15.03 -15.26
CA LYS A 19 3.92 15.18 -16.62
C LYS A 19 3.56 13.98 -17.50
N THR A 20 3.34 14.22 -18.79
CA THR A 20 3.02 13.19 -19.80
C THR A 20 4.12 12.13 -19.93
N SER A 21 5.38 12.50 -19.70
CA SER A 21 6.52 11.59 -19.70
C SER A 21 6.50 10.52 -18.60
N LEU A 22 5.62 10.66 -17.58
CA LEU A 22 5.45 9.72 -16.49
C LEU A 22 4.25 8.78 -16.67
N GLY A 23 3.74 8.62 -17.90
CA GLY A 23 2.45 7.97 -18.19
C GLY A 23 2.14 6.69 -17.40
N THR A 24 3.02 5.70 -17.43
CA THR A 24 2.80 4.44 -16.70
C THR A 24 2.96 4.57 -15.19
N TYR A 25 3.95 5.35 -14.73
CA TYR A 25 4.10 5.64 -13.31
C TYR A 25 2.88 6.36 -12.73
N LYS A 26 2.27 7.27 -13.50
CA LYS A 26 1.02 7.95 -13.17
C LYS A 26 -0.11 6.95 -12.91
N GLN A 27 -0.21 5.89 -13.72
CA GLN A 27 -1.22 4.84 -13.54
C GLN A 27 -1.01 4.10 -12.22
N LEU A 28 0.23 3.71 -11.91
CA LEU A 28 0.56 3.05 -10.65
C LEU A 28 0.24 3.92 -9.43
N LEU A 29 0.55 5.22 -9.47
CA LEU A 29 0.15 6.17 -8.41
C LEU A 29 -1.37 6.32 -8.29
N THR A 30 -2.07 6.34 -9.43
CA THR A 30 -3.54 6.43 -9.45
C THR A 30 -4.18 5.20 -8.81
N ILE A 31 -3.67 4.00 -9.12
CA ILE A 31 -4.15 2.74 -8.54
C ILE A 31 -3.95 2.74 -7.03
N PHE A 32 -2.78 3.15 -6.56
CA PHE A 32 -2.48 3.20 -5.12
C PHE A 32 -3.44 4.15 -4.38
N ALA A 33 -3.54 5.41 -4.85
CA ALA A 33 -4.43 6.40 -4.23
C ALA A 33 -5.91 6.00 -4.29
N ALA A 34 -6.36 5.35 -5.38
CA ALA A 34 -7.72 4.84 -5.49
C ALA A 34 -7.98 3.68 -4.50
N PHE A 35 -7.01 2.79 -4.34
CA PHE A 35 -7.11 1.70 -3.37
C PHE A 35 -7.09 2.20 -1.92
N ASP A 36 -6.34 3.26 -1.64
CA ASP A 36 -6.33 3.93 -0.34
C ASP A 36 -7.68 4.59 0.01
N VAL A 37 -8.36 5.19 -0.98
CA VAL A 37 -9.76 5.63 -0.81
C VAL A 37 -10.64 4.43 -0.46
N TYR A 38 -10.53 3.34 -1.22
CA TYR A 38 -11.30 2.12 -0.99
C TYR A 38 -11.09 1.56 0.42
N LEU A 39 -9.83 1.39 0.86
CA LEU A 39 -9.50 0.90 2.20
C LEU A 39 -10.02 1.83 3.30
N THR A 40 -9.95 3.15 3.10
CA THR A 40 -10.49 4.12 4.06
C THR A 40 -12.01 3.98 4.21
N VAL A 41 -12.73 3.83 3.10
CA VAL A 41 -14.19 3.61 3.10
C VAL A 41 -14.52 2.26 3.73
N LEU A 42 -13.79 1.20 3.36
CA LEU A 42 -13.99 -0.14 3.89
C LEU A 42 -13.76 -0.18 5.40
N HIS A 43 -12.70 0.44 5.90
CA HIS A 43 -12.42 0.55 7.34
C HIS A 43 -13.56 1.24 8.09
N ALA A 44 -14.09 2.34 7.53
CA ALA A 44 -15.21 3.06 8.13
C ALA A 44 -16.53 2.25 8.12
N ALA A 45 -16.75 1.42 7.10
CA ALA A 45 -17.92 0.56 6.99
C ALA A 45 -17.84 -0.66 7.91
N VAL A 46 -16.68 -1.31 7.97
CA VAL A 46 -16.46 -2.55 8.74
C VAL A 46 -16.27 -2.27 10.23
N LYS A 47 -15.64 -1.15 10.59
CA LYS A 47 -15.27 -0.79 11.97
C LYS A 47 -14.59 -1.96 12.69
N PRO A 48 -13.44 -2.42 12.17
CA PRO A 48 -12.72 -3.56 12.73
C PRO A 48 -12.19 -3.24 14.13
N ARG A 49 -12.07 -4.27 14.96
CA ARG A 49 -11.53 -4.20 16.31
C ARG A 49 -10.58 -5.36 16.54
N VAL A 50 -9.43 -5.07 17.13
CA VAL A 50 -8.51 -6.07 17.66
C VAL A 50 -8.72 -6.13 19.16
N VAL A 51 -8.84 -7.34 19.69
CA VAL A 51 -8.94 -7.60 21.12
C VAL A 51 -7.94 -8.69 21.45
N ILE A 52 -7.11 -8.47 22.46
CA ILE A 52 -6.11 -9.43 22.90
C ILE A 52 -6.28 -9.62 24.40
N VAL A 53 -6.42 -10.88 24.84
CA VAL A 53 -6.54 -11.25 26.26
C VAL A 53 -5.59 -12.40 26.53
N GLY A 54 -4.56 -12.14 27.35
CA GLY A 54 -3.52 -13.15 27.61
C GLY A 54 -2.82 -13.58 26.33
N THR A 55 -2.93 -14.87 25.98
CA THR A 55 -2.38 -15.46 24.75
C THR A 55 -3.36 -15.50 23.59
N THR A 56 -4.60 -15.06 23.80
CA THR A 56 -5.68 -15.13 22.81
C THR A 56 -5.75 -13.83 22.01
N PHE A 57 -5.55 -13.92 20.70
CA PHE A 57 -5.74 -12.84 19.75
C PHE A 57 -7.08 -12.97 19.05
N GLY A 58 -7.83 -11.87 18.93
CA GLY A 58 -9.10 -11.84 18.21
C GLY A 58 -9.26 -10.57 17.37
N VAL A 59 -9.87 -10.74 16.19
CA VAL A 59 -10.34 -9.63 15.36
C VAL A 59 -11.81 -9.82 15.04
N VAL A 60 -12.57 -8.74 15.12
CA VAL A 60 -13.99 -8.74 14.80
C VAL A 60 -14.40 -7.42 14.15
N CYS A 61 -15.57 -7.40 13.53
CA CYS A 61 -16.17 -6.19 12.97
C CYS A 61 -17.51 -5.88 13.65
N ALA A 62 -18.00 -4.65 13.49
CA ALA A 62 -19.28 -4.24 14.07
C ALA A 62 -20.49 -5.03 13.54
N LEU A 63 -20.35 -5.67 12.37
CA LEU A 63 -21.37 -6.52 11.77
C LEU A 63 -21.37 -7.96 12.32
N GLU A 64 -20.43 -8.31 13.20
CA GLU A 64 -20.31 -9.65 13.81
C GLU A 64 -20.32 -10.76 12.74
N ASN A 65 -19.68 -10.48 11.60
CA ASN A 65 -19.64 -11.39 10.46
C ASN A 65 -18.20 -11.74 10.10
N ARG A 66 -17.87 -13.03 10.27
CA ARG A 66 -16.55 -13.59 10.02
C ARG A 66 -16.07 -13.34 8.59
N ARG A 67 -16.95 -13.50 7.59
CA ARG A 67 -16.59 -13.29 6.18
C ARG A 67 -16.24 -11.84 5.90
N VAL A 68 -16.96 -10.90 6.52
CA VAL A 68 -16.68 -9.47 6.35
C VAL A 68 -15.34 -9.09 6.97
N ILE A 69 -15.04 -9.54 8.19
CA ILE A 69 -13.74 -9.22 8.81
C ILE A 69 -12.58 -9.93 8.10
N SER A 70 -12.76 -11.18 7.64
CA SER A 70 -11.77 -11.89 6.82
C SER A 70 -11.50 -11.17 5.49
N PHE A 71 -12.56 -10.71 4.82
CA PHE A 71 -12.45 -9.93 3.59
C PHE A 71 -11.68 -8.62 3.84
N TYR A 72 -12.04 -7.89 4.91
CA TYR A 72 -11.35 -6.68 5.32
C TYR A 72 -9.85 -6.92 5.54
N CYS A 73 -9.47 -7.92 6.33
CA CYS A 73 -8.07 -8.25 6.59
C CYS A 73 -7.32 -8.62 5.30
N ALA A 74 -7.94 -9.39 4.42
CA ALA A 74 -7.34 -9.79 3.15
C ALA A 74 -7.05 -8.61 2.21
N CYS A 75 -7.86 -7.54 2.24
CA CYS A 75 -7.64 -6.35 1.41
C CYS A 75 -6.27 -5.68 1.67
N PHE A 76 -5.67 -5.86 2.84
CA PHE A 76 -4.37 -5.27 3.19
C PHE A 76 -3.18 -5.95 2.52
N THR A 77 -3.38 -7.11 1.88
CA THR A 77 -2.34 -7.74 1.04
C THR A 77 -2.12 -7.04 -0.30
N VAL A 78 -3.11 -6.25 -0.76
CA VAL A 78 -3.04 -5.57 -2.04
C VAL A 78 -1.98 -4.46 -2.02
N PRO A 79 -1.94 -3.54 -1.03
CA PRO A 79 -0.86 -2.56 -0.91
C PRO A 79 0.53 -3.20 -0.84
N PHE A 80 0.68 -4.32 -0.14
CA PHE A 80 1.94 -5.07 -0.03
C PHE A 80 2.48 -5.43 -1.41
N THR A 81 1.60 -5.95 -2.27
CA THR A 81 1.96 -6.34 -3.64
C THR A 81 2.18 -5.12 -4.54
N LEU A 82 1.35 -4.09 -4.41
CA LEU A 82 1.50 -2.84 -5.18
C LEU A 82 2.84 -2.15 -4.88
N MET A 83 3.32 -2.18 -3.64
CA MET A 83 4.65 -1.68 -3.28
C MET A 83 5.75 -2.42 -4.04
N SER A 84 5.72 -3.76 -4.06
CA SER A 84 6.70 -4.55 -4.82
C SER A 84 6.66 -4.22 -6.32
N ILE A 85 5.46 -4.02 -6.90
CA ILE A 85 5.29 -3.63 -8.31
C ILE A 85 5.86 -2.23 -8.57
N HIS A 86 5.67 -1.27 -7.65
CA HIS A 86 6.26 0.07 -7.74
C HIS A 86 7.79 0.01 -7.73
N PHE A 87 8.39 -0.77 -6.84
CA PHE A 87 9.85 -0.95 -6.85
C PHE A 87 10.35 -1.70 -8.07
N LEU A 88 9.58 -2.67 -8.59
CA LEU A 88 9.93 -3.35 -9.84
C LEU A 88 9.96 -2.36 -11.02
N TYR A 89 8.93 -1.51 -11.12
CA TYR A 89 8.88 -0.44 -12.11
C TYR A 89 10.10 0.49 -11.98
N ARG A 90 10.47 0.88 -10.75
CA ARG A 90 11.62 1.73 -10.48
C ARG A 90 12.93 1.07 -10.92
N PHE A 91 13.14 -0.17 -10.51
CA PHE A 91 14.31 -0.95 -10.88
C PHE A 91 14.45 -1.07 -12.41
N TRP A 92 13.37 -1.43 -13.11
CA TRP A 92 13.38 -1.51 -14.57
C TRP A 92 13.61 -0.17 -15.24
N SER A 93 13.09 0.94 -14.69
CA SER A 93 13.26 2.26 -15.29
C SER A 93 14.72 2.73 -15.34
N ILE A 94 15.58 2.15 -14.49
CA ILE A 94 17.02 2.37 -14.47
C ILE A 94 17.76 1.29 -15.24
N ARG A 95 17.53 0.02 -14.89
CA ARG A 95 18.37 -1.09 -15.36
C ARG A 95 17.93 -1.71 -16.68
N HIS A 96 16.63 -1.70 -16.96
CA HIS A 96 16.02 -2.31 -18.14
C HIS A 96 14.91 -1.41 -18.73
N PRO A 97 15.23 -0.20 -19.23
CA PRO A 97 14.20 0.76 -19.66
C PRO A 97 13.31 0.22 -20.78
N ASN A 98 13.82 -0.69 -21.60
CA ASN A 98 13.09 -1.37 -22.66
C ASN A 98 11.90 -2.22 -22.15
N LEU A 99 11.96 -2.70 -20.90
CA LEU A 99 10.89 -3.50 -20.30
C LEU A 99 9.74 -2.64 -19.75
N ILE A 100 9.94 -1.33 -19.57
CA ILE A 100 8.88 -0.44 -19.04
C ILE A 100 7.66 -0.39 -19.97
N ALA A 101 7.86 -0.56 -21.27
CA ALA A 101 6.77 -0.63 -22.24
C ALA A 101 5.78 -1.79 -21.95
N LEU A 102 6.22 -2.86 -21.27
CA LEU A 102 5.35 -3.97 -20.87
C LEU A 102 4.23 -3.51 -19.94
N PHE A 103 4.47 -2.54 -19.05
CA PHE A 103 3.42 -2.03 -18.16
C PHE A 103 2.28 -1.34 -18.91
N SER A 104 2.48 -0.94 -20.16
CA SER A 104 1.41 -0.43 -21.03
C SER A 104 0.63 -1.55 -21.74
N SER A 105 1.12 -2.80 -21.68
CA SER A 105 0.44 -3.98 -22.24
C SER A 105 -0.65 -4.49 -21.31
N LYS A 106 -1.87 -4.62 -21.84
CA LYS A 106 -3.02 -5.18 -21.09
C LYS A 106 -2.75 -6.59 -20.56
N LYS A 107 -2.01 -7.41 -21.32
CA LYS A 107 -1.66 -8.79 -20.92
C LYS A 107 -0.73 -8.78 -19.70
N PHE A 108 0.27 -7.91 -19.71
CA PHE A 108 1.21 -7.80 -18.60
C PHE A 108 0.57 -7.13 -17.38
N ALA A 109 -0.29 -6.12 -17.58
CA ALA A 109 -1.09 -5.54 -16.50
C ALA A 109 -2.01 -6.59 -15.84
N ALA A 110 -2.66 -7.45 -16.64
CA ALA A 110 -3.46 -8.57 -16.12
C ALA A 110 -2.62 -9.58 -15.34
N PHE A 111 -1.42 -9.90 -15.85
CA PHE A 111 -0.46 -10.75 -15.13
C PHE A 111 -0.05 -10.14 -13.78
N LEU A 112 0.28 -8.84 -13.74
CA LEU A 112 0.60 -8.15 -12.49
C LEU A 112 -0.60 -8.09 -11.53
N ALA A 113 -1.81 -7.95 -12.04
CA ALA A 113 -3.04 -7.96 -11.25
C ALA A 113 -3.36 -9.34 -10.63
N ALA A 114 -2.82 -10.43 -11.16
CA ALA A 114 -3.00 -11.76 -10.58
C ALA A 114 -2.34 -11.88 -9.19
N PHE A 115 -1.19 -11.24 -8.96
CA PHE A 115 -0.48 -11.30 -7.67
C PHE A 115 -1.29 -10.76 -6.49
N PRO A 116 -1.86 -9.53 -6.52
CA PRO A 116 -2.68 -9.05 -5.41
C PRO A 116 -3.97 -9.88 -5.25
N ILE A 117 -4.53 -10.45 -6.33
CA ILE A 117 -5.69 -11.35 -6.24
C ILE A 117 -5.34 -12.64 -5.50
N VAL A 118 -4.18 -13.24 -5.82
CA VAL A 118 -3.70 -14.45 -5.15
C VAL A 118 -3.39 -14.15 -3.69
N GLY A 119 -2.66 -13.06 -3.40
CA GLY A 119 -2.36 -12.64 -2.03
C GLY A 119 -3.63 -12.43 -1.19
N PHE A 120 -4.61 -11.73 -1.76
CA PHE A 120 -5.93 -11.54 -1.15
C PHE A 120 -6.62 -12.88 -0.89
N THR A 121 -6.67 -13.75 -1.89
CA THR A 121 -7.36 -15.04 -1.79
C THR A 121 -6.73 -15.93 -0.74
N VAL A 122 -5.40 -16.05 -0.73
CA VAL A 122 -4.66 -16.85 0.28
C VAL A 122 -4.95 -16.32 1.68
N TRP A 123 -4.84 -15.01 1.91
CA TRP A 123 -5.11 -14.41 3.22
C TRP A 123 -6.55 -14.64 3.66
N TYR A 124 -7.52 -14.44 2.76
CA TYR A 124 -8.93 -14.69 3.05
C TYR A 124 -9.18 -16.15 3.42
N LEU A 125 -8.63 -17.10 2.66
CA LEU A 125 -8.77 -18.53 2.93
C LEU A 125 -8.12 -18.93 4.26
N LEU A 126 -6.96 -18.37 4.60
CA LEU A 126 -6.33 -18.58 5.92
C LEU A 126 -7.25 -18.07 7.04
N CYS A 127 -7.82 -16.87 6.90
CA CYS A 127 -8.76 -16.35 7.88
C CYS A 127 -10.02 -17.20 8.03
N ILE A 128 -10.54 -17.77 6.94
CA ILE A 128 -11.78 -18.58 6.98
C ILE A 128 -11.51 -20.00 7.50
N TYR A 129 -10.48 -20.68 6.99
CA TYR A 129 -10.30 -22.12 7.19
C TYR A 129 -9.21 -22.50 8.18
N ALA A 130 -8.23 -21.61 8.44
CA ALA A 130 -7.14 -21.92 9.36
C ALA A 130 -7.39 -21.39 10.78
N LEU A 131 -8.02 -20.21 10.90
CA LEU A 131 -8.31 -19.56 12.18
C LEU A 131 -9.57 -20.11 12.85
N THR A 132 -9.70 -19.93 14.16
CA THR A 132 -10.92 -20.30 14.91
C THR A 132 -11.80 -19.07 15.20
N GLY A 133 -12.83 -19.21 16.03
CA GLY A 133 -13.81 -18.17 16.35
C GLY A 133 -15.24 -18.51 15.92
N GLU A 134 -15.52 -19.79 15.64
CA GLU A 134 -16.85 -20.29 15.27
C GLU A 134 -17.30 -21.35 16.27
N GLY A 135 -18.54 -21.24 16.77
CA GLY A 135 -19.04 -22.14 17.82
C GLY A 135 -18.58 -21.73 19.22
N VAL A 136 -18.64 -22.66 20.17
CA VAL A 136 -18.34 -22.39 21.58
C VAL A 136 -16.86 -22.68 21.84
N GLU A 137 -16.10 -21.64 22.16
CA GLU A 137 -14.67 -21.70 22.43
C GLU A 137 -14.33 -20.83 23.65
N ALA A 138 -13.42 -21.27 24.51
CA ALA A 138 -13.03 -20.54 25.72
C ALA A 138 -12.42 -19.16 25.38
N GLY A 139 -11.51 -19.11 24.41
CA GLY A 139 -10.93 -17.88 23.86
C GLY A 139 -12.00 -16.89 23.37
N LYS A 140 -13.08 -17.37 22.73
CA LYS A 140 -14.18 -16.51 22.27
C LYS A 140 -14.92 -15.86 23.44
N THR A 141 -15.12 -16.61 24.52
CA THR A 141 -15.76 -16.10 25.74
C THR A 141 -14.91 -14.99 26.38
N LEU A 142 -13.59 -15.20 26.49
CA LEU A 142 -12.64 -14.20 26.98
C LEU A 142 -12.69 -12.90 26.16
N LEU A 143 -12.61 -13.03 24.83
CA LEU A 143 -12.67 -11.88 23.92
C LEU A 143 -14.02 -11.15 23.98
N SER A 144 -15.12 -11.88 24.17
CA SER A 144 -16.48 -11.32 24.28
C SER A 144 -16.64 -10.50 25.56
N LEU A 145 -16.14 -11.01 26.70
CA LEU A 145 -16.16 -10.32 27.99
C LEU A 145 -15.28 -9.06 27.95
N GLU A 146 -14.09 -9.15 27.37
CA GLU A 146 -13.21 -7.99 27.23
C GLU A 146 -13.81 -6.93 26.29
N SER A 147 -14.53 -7.37 25.24
CA SER A 147 -15.27 -6.46 24.37
C SER A 147 -16.39 -5.73 25.13
N ALA A 148 -17.09 -6.42 26.04
CA ALA A 148 -18.10 -5.79 26.89
C ALA A 148 -17.47 -4.74 27.82
N ARG A 149 -16.33 -5.08 28.45
CA ARG A 149 -15.59 -4.19 29.34
C ARG A 149 -15.10 -2.92 28.64
N ARG A 150 -14.53 -3.06 27.44
CA ARG A 150 -13.91 -1.94 26.71
C ARG A 150 -14.88 -1.12 25.89
N PHE A 151 -15.90 -1.76 25.32
CA PHE A 151 -16.76 -1.14 24.33
C PHE A 151 -18.22 -1.04 24.77
N GLY A 152 -18.57 -1.50 25.98
CA GLY A 152 -19.93 -1.50 26.50
C GLY A 152 -20.88 -2.46 25.78
N LYS A 153 -20.36 -3.38 24.96
CA LYS A 153 -21.14 -4.36 24.20
C LYS A 153 -20.37 -5.68 24.07
N GLU A 154 -21.00 -6.78 24.48
CA GLU A 154 -20.55 -8.13 24.15
C GLU A 154 -20.64 -8.38 22.65
N ILE A 155 -19.55 -8.86 22.06
CA ILE A 155 -19.50 -9.28 20.66
C ILE A 155 -19.40 -10.79 20.65
N ARG A 156 -20.44 -11.49 20.20
CA ARG A 156 -20.57 -12.94 20.40
C ARG A 156 -20.13 -13.73 19.18
N GLU A 157 -20.29 -13.16 17.99
CA GLU A 157 -20.06 -13.86 16.73
C GLU A 157 -19.16 -13.07 15.77
N GLY A 158 -18.71 -13.76 14.72
CA GLY A 158 -17.94 -13.17 13.63
C GLY A 158 -16.47 -12.94 13.93
N TRP A 159 -15.94 -13.58 14.96
CA TRP A 159 -14.54 -13.56 15.30
C TRP A 159 -13.70 -14.32 14.28
N ILE A 160 -12.52 -13.78 14.00
CA ILE A 160 -11.35 -14.57 13.62
C ILE A 160 -10.38 -14.50 14.79
N MET A 161 -9.96 -15.65 15.32
CA MET A 161 -9.10 -15.67 16.49
C MET A 161 -8.00 -16.72 16.40
N MET A 162 -6.97 -16.50 17.21
CA MET A 162 -5.86 -17.40 17.44
C MET A 162 -5.73 -17.59 18.94
N ASP A 163 -6.19 -18.75 19.40
CA ASP A 163 -5.97 -19.23 20.76
C ASP A 163 -5.03 -20.45 20.71
N TYR A 164 -3.73 -20.21 20.90
CA TYR A 164 -2.71 -21.22 20.64
C TYR A 164 -2.67 -22.35 21.66
N TRP A 165 -3.30 -22.15 22.82
CA TRP A 165 -3.23 -23.04 23.98
C TRP A 165 -4.65 -23.27 24.50
N GLU A 166 -5.17 -24.48 24.35
CA GLU A 166 -6.43 -24.91 24.96
C GLU A 166 -6.15 -26.11 25.86
N GLU A 167 -6.41 -25.98 27.17
CA GLU A 167 -6.18 -27.04 28.17
C GLU A 167 -4.77 -27.67 28.07
N ASP A 168 -3.74 -26.83 27.94
CA ASP A 168 -2.32 -27.19 27.74
C ASP A 168 -1.98 -27.92 26.41
N SER A 169 -2.95 -28.08 25.51
CA SER A 169 -2.72 -28.60 24.16
C SER A 169 -2.36 -27.48 23.18
N PHE A 170 -1.33 -27.73 22.36
CA PHE A 170 -0.84 -26.77 21.39
C PHE A 170 -1.58 -26.87 20.05
N HIS A 171 -2.17 -25.77 19.61
CA HIS A 171 -2.85 -25.71 18.32
C HIS A 171 -1.88 -25.46 17.15
N LEU A 172 -1.24 -26.52 16.67
CA LEU A 172 -0.30 -26.49 15.54
C LEU A 172 -0.89 -25.78 14.30
N ARG A 173 -2.18 -25.97 14.01
CA ARG A 173 -2.87 -25.31 12.89
C ARG A 173 -2.79 -23.78 12.99
N LEU A 174 -3.02 -23.23 14.18
CA LEU A 174 -3.00 -21.77 14.40
C LEU A 174 -1.56 -21.23 14.33
N PHE A 175 -0.59 -21.99 14.82
CA PHE A 175 0.81 -21.65 14.66
C PHE A 175 1.26 -21.61 13.20
N LEU A 176 0.87 -22.61 12.40
CA LEU A 176 1.14 -22.60 10.96
C LEU A 176 0.42 -21.44 10.24
N ALA A 177 -0.78 -21.07 10.68
CA ALA A 177 -1.49 -19.90 10.16
C ALA A 177 -0.72 -18.60 10.47
N MET A 178 -0.26 -18.41 11.71
CA MET A 178 0.59 -17.28 12.10
C MET A 178 1.85 -17.19 11.22
N LEU A 179 2.60 -18.29 11.10
CA LEU A 179 3.79 -18.32 10.24
C LEU A 179 3.48 -17.99 8.78
N SER A 180 2.30 -18.38 8.29
CA SER A 180 1.86 -18.06 6.93
C SER A 180 1.60 -16.56 6.75
N PHE A 181 0.93 -15.90 7.71
CA PHE A 181 0.72 -14.45 7.66
C PHE A 181 2.05 -13.69 7.73
N ASP A 182 2.95 -14.11 8.62
CA ASP A 182 4.29 -13.51 8.75
C ASP A 182 5.12 -13.73 7.49
N ALA A 183 5.08 -14.92 6.89
CA ALA A 183 5.77 -15.21 5.65
C ALA A 183 5.29 -14.31 4.50
N ILE A 184 3.97 -14.08 4.37
CA ILE A 184 3.41 -13.17 3.35
C ILE A 184 3.98 -11.76 3.53
N MET A 185 3.98 -11.24 4.76
CA MET A 185 4.50 -9.91 5.07
C MET A 185 6.02 -9.81 4.83
N ILE A 186 6.80 -10.75 5.37
CA ILE A 186 8.27 -10.78 5.27
C ILE A 186 8.72 -10.92 3.82
N VAL A 187 8.10 -11.82 3.04
CA VAL A 187 8.44 -12.01 1.63
C VAL A 187 8.15 -10.74 0.83
N SER A 188 6.97 -10.14 1.02
CA SER A 188 6.60 -8.90 0.31
C SER A 188 7.59 -7.77 0.61
N PHE A 189 7.90 -7.56 1.90
CA PHE A 189 8.84 -6.52 2.32
C PHE A 189 10.27 -6.80 1.84
N SER A 190 10.70 -8.06 1.85
CA SER A 190 12.03 -8.47 1.36
C SER A 190 12.18 -8.24 -0.14
N VAL A 191 11.15 -8.56 -0.93
CA VAL A 191 11.14 -8.29 -2.38
C VAL A 191 11.22 -6.79 -2.63
N ALA A 192 10.40 -5.99 -1.94
CA ALA A 192 10.42 -4.52 -2.05
C ALA A 192 11.79 -3.94 -1.68
N SER A 193 12.36 -4.38 -0.56
CA SER A 193 13.68 -3.93 -0.08
C SER A 193 14.81 -4.31 -1.03
N THR A 194 14.77 -5.53 -1.59
CA THR A 194 15.76 -6.00 -2.56
C THR A 194 15.70 -5.17 -3.84
N LEU A 195 14.51 -4.99 -4.41
CA LEU A 195 14.32 -4.15 -5.60
C LEU A 195 14.70 -2.69 -5.34
N GLY A 196 14.40 -2.17 -4.15
CA GLY A 196 14.80 -0.84 -3.72
C GLY A 196 16.33 -0.69 -3.64
N GLY A 197 17.00 -1.64 -2.99
CA GLY A 197 18.46 -1.68 -2.89
C GLY A 197 19.15 -1.80 -4.26
N LEU A 198 18.63 -2.67 -5.14
CA LEU A 198 19.10 -2.79 -6.52
C LEU A 198 18.88 -1.48 -7.30
N THR A 199 17.73 -0.83 -7.14
CA THR A 199 17.46 0.47 -7.77
C THR A 199 18.49 1.50 -7.34
N PHE A 200 18.75 1.62 -6.04
CA PHE A 200 19.75 2.55 -5.50
C PHE A 200 21.15 2.25 -6.04
N TYR A 201 21.55 0.98 -6.05
CA TYR A 201 22.83 0.54 -6.58
C TYR A 201 23.02 0.97 -8.04
N TYR A 202 22.03 0.70 -8.91
CA TYR A 202 22.15 1.05 -10.33
C TYR A 202 22.00 2.54 -10.60
N ILE A 203 21.28 3.30 -9.77
CA ILE A 203 21.30 4.78 -9.82
C ILE A 203 22.72 5.28 -9.57
N LYS A 204 23.43 4.73 -8.57
CA LYS A 204 24.80 5.14 -8.24
C LYS A 204 25.84 4.77 -9.31
N LYS A 205 25.60 3.70 -10.07
CA LYS A 205 26.48 3.21 -11.14
C LYS A 205 26.12 3.76 -12.53
N ALA A 206 25.11 4.62 -12.64
CA ALA A 206 24.62 5.08 -13.93
C ALA A 206 25.53 6.18 -14.51
N ASP A 207 26.44 5.79 -15.40
CA ASP A 207 27.38 6.72 -16.05
C ASP A 207 26.88 7.24 -17.41
N THR A 208 25.90 6.56 -18.01
CA THR A 208 25.37 6.86 -19.36
C THR A 208 24.08 7.70 -19.35
N ILE A 209 23.54 8.01 -18.16
CA ILE A 209 22.30 8.77 -17.99
C ILE A 209 22.65 10.23 -17.71
N SER A 210 21.94 11.17 -18.34
CA SER A 210 22.14 12.60 -18.07
C SER A 210 21.88 12.92 -16.59
N MET A 211 22.65 13.87 -16.04
CA MET A 211 22.52 14.29 -14.63
C MET A 211 21.08 14.75 -14.30
N GLN A 212 20.38 15.36 -15.26
CA GLN A 212 18.98 15.76 -15.10
C GLN A 212 18.04 14.55 -14.95
N ALA A 213 18.18 13.54 -15.80
CA ALA A 213 17.39 12.32 -15.73
C ALA A 213 17.70 11.50 -14.48
N LEU A 214 18.97 11.45 -14.07
CA LEU A 214 19.41 10.80 -12.83
C LEU A 214 18.76 11.45 -11.60
N ASN A 215 18.80 12.77 -11.52
CA ASN A 215 18.16 13.53 -10.44
C ASN A 215 16.64 13.32 -10.39
N MET A 216 16.00 13.17 -11.55
CA MET A 216 14.57 12.84 -11.62
C MET A 216 14.30 11.44 -11.06
N GLN A 217 15.08 10.44 -11.46
CA GLN A 217 14.91 9.08 -10.96
C GLN A 217 15.18 8.96 -9.46
N LEU A 218 16.19 9.66 -8.94
CA LEU A 218 16.49 9.69 -7.51
C LEU A 218 15.33 10.27 -6.70
N LYS A 219 14.74 11.38 -7.14
CA LYS A 219 13.56 11.98 -6.48
C LYS A 219 12.38 11.02 -6.45
N LEU A 220 12.13 10.37 -7.57
CA LEU A 220 11.07 9.39 -7.70
C LEU A 220 11.32 8.13 -6.86
N PHE A 221 12.57 7.70 -6.73
CA PHE A 221 12.97 6.60 -5.86
C PHE A 221 12.77 6.96 -4.38
N ILE A 222 13.23 8.14 -3.95
CA ILE A 222 13.03 8.65 -2.58
C ILE A 222 11.53 8.72 -2.26
N ALA A 223 10.69 9.15 -3.20
CA ALA A 223 9.24 9.16 -3.02
C ALA A 223 8.68 7.77 -2.73
N VAL A 224 9.06 6.75 -3.52
CA VAL A 224 8.61 5.36 -3.30
C VAL A 224 9.15 4.78 -1.98
N CYS A 225 10.39 5.08 -1.61
CA CYS A 225 10.95 4.66 -0.32
C CYS A 225 10.20 5.27 0.86
N ALA A 226 9.93 6.57 0.83
CA ALA A 226 9.17 7.25 1.86
C ALA A 226 7.72 6.74 1.92
N GLN A 227 7.11 6.50 0.76
CA GLN A 227 5.79 5.88 0.66
C GLN A 227 5.77 4.49 1.30
N THR A 228 6.80 3.67 1.09
CA THR A 228 6.93 2.32 1.68
C THR A 228 7.16 2.34 3.20
N PHE A 229 7.80 3.41 3.70
CA PHE A 229 8.01 3.57 5.14
C PHE A 229 6.70 3.76 5.91
N VAL A 230 5.68 4.40 5.30
CA VAL A 230 4.38 4.60 5.93
C VAL A 230 3.68 3.28 6.27
N PRO A 231 3.35 2.37 5.34
CA PRO A 231 2.71 1.11 5.67
C PRO A 231 3.60 0.22 6.54
N LEU A 232 4.94 0.30 6.44
CA LEU A 232 5.83 -0.42 7.37
C LEU A 232 5.51 -0.07 8.84
N VAL A 233 5.44 1.23 9.16
CA VAL A 233 5.20 1.72 10.52
C VAL A 233 3.75 1.60 10.94
N PHE A 234 2.81 1.89 10.03
CA PHE A 234 1.39 1.98 10.35
C PHE A 234 0.63 0.65 10.21
N VAL A 235 1.18 -0.32 9.48
CA VAL A 235 0.52 -1.60 9.17
C VAL A 235 1.40 -2.79 9.52
N TYR A 236 2.58 -2.94 8.92
CA TYR A 236 3.39 -4.16 9.11
C TYR A 236 3.80 -4.38 10.57
N ILE A 237 4.38 -3.37 11.22
CA ILE A 237 4.82 -3.47 12.61
C ILE A 237 3.63 -3.76 13.55
N PRO A 238 2.52 -2.99 13.52
CA PRO A 238 1.38 -3.27 14.38
C PRO A 238 0.74 -4.64 14.14
N TYR A 239 0.60 -5.09 12.89
CA TYR A 239 0.08 -6.41 12.57
C TYR A 239 0.99 -7.53 13.09
N PHE A 240 2.30 -7.41 12.83
CA PHE A 240 3.29 -8.38 13.30
C PHE A 240 3.24 -8.50 14.83
N CYS A 241 3.24 -7.37 15.54
CA CYS A 241 3.12 -7.34 17.00
C CYS A 241 1.80 -7.94 17.48
N ALA A 242 0.66 -7.59 16.87
CA ALA A 242 -0.66 -8.05 17.29
C ALA A 242 -0.82 -9.57 17.18
N ILE A 243 -0.21 -10.19 16.16
CA ILE A 243 -0.27 -11.64 15.94
C ILE A 243 0.77 -12.39 16.79
N ASN A 244 2.00 -11.88 16.89
CA ASN A 244 3.12 -12.60 17.52
C ASN A 244 3.23 -12.40 19.03
N PHE A 245 2.92 -11.21 19.56
CA PHE A 245 3.08 -10.95 20.99
C PHE A 245 2.25 -11.90 21.86
N PRO A 246 0.96 -12.20 21.53
CA PRO A 246 0.17 -13.16 22.30
C PRO A 246 0.78 -14.56 22.30
N PHE A 247 1.33 -15.00 21.17
CA PHE A 247 2.01 -16.30 21.06
C PHE A 247 3.23 -16.40 21.96
N PHE A 248 4.11 -15.39 21.91
CA PHE A 248 5.34 -15.34 22.71
C PHE A 248 5.13 -14.88 24.16
N ARG A 249 3.88 -14.67 24.59
CA ARG A 249 3.54 -14.14 25.92
C ARG A 249 4.24 -12.81 26.23
N LEU A 250 4.43 -11.99 25.20
CA LEU A 250 5.03 -10.67 25.33
C LEU A 250 3.98 -9.67 25.84
N PRO A 251 4.40 -8.61 26.55
CA PRO A 251 3.48 -7.57 26.98
C PRO A 251 2.80 -6.88 25.79
N ILE A 252 1.47 -6.84 25.79
CA ILE A 252 0.66 -6.26 24.69
C ILE A 252 0.68 -4.73 24.70
N PHE A 253 0.84 -4.10 25.86
CA PHE A 253 0.79 -2.65 26.06
C PHE A 253 -0.44 -2.00 25.38
N LEU A 254 -0.25 -1.30 24.26
CA LEU A 254 -1.30 -0.63 23.47
C LEU A 254 -1.44 -1.22 22.06
N VAL A 255 -0.87 -2.39 21.79
CA VAL A 255 -0.80 -2.96 20.43
C VAL A 255 -2.20 -3.20 19.85
N ASP A 256 -3.12 -3.72 20.65
CA ASP A 256 -4.51 -3.99 20.24
C ASP A 256 -5.31 -2.70 19.94
N GLU A 257 -5.05 -1.61 20.66
CA GLU A 257 -5.63 -0.28 20.40
C GLU A 257 -5.03 0.39 19.17
N LEU A 258 -3.70 0.40 19.11
CA LEU A 258 -2.96 1.10 18.07
C LEU A 258 -3.04 0.40 16.73
N CYS A 259 -3.20 -0.93 16.69
CA CYS A 259 -3.22 -1.68 15.43
C CYS A 259 -4.29 -1.15 14.48
N MET A 260 -5.55 -1.08 14.90
CA MET A 260 -6.63 -0.59 14.03
C MET A 260 -6.58 0.93 13.84
N LEU A 261 -6.12 1.69 14.84
CA LEU A 261 -5.95 3.14 14.72
C LEU A 261 -4.91 3.50 13.65
N LEU A 262 -3.70 2.94 13.74
CA LEU A 262 -2.62 3.18 12.79
C LEU A 262 -3.00 2.71 11.39
N THR A 263 -3.65 1.55 11.29
CA THR A 263 -4.21 1.03 10.04
C THR A 263 -5.23 1.98 9.43
N SER A 264 -6.05 2.67 10.23
CA SER A 264 -6.99 3.67 9.71
C SER A 264 -6.30 4.96 9.22
N CYS A 265 -5.13 5.26 9.78
CA CYS A 265 -4.36 6.47 9.49
C CYS A 265 -3.41 6.32 8.30
N PHE A 266 -2.96 5.10 7.99
CA PHE A 266 -1.96 4.86 6.95
C PHE A 266 -2.33 5.49 5.59
N PRO A 267 -3.57 5.40 5.07
CA PRO A 267 -3.91 5.94 3.75
C PRO A 267 -3.80 7.47 3.71
N ALA A 268 -4.09 8.13 4.83
CA ALA A 268 -3.99 9.58 4.95
C ALA A 268 -2.52 10.03 4.91
N TRP A 269 -1.66 9.34 5.67
CA TRP A 269 -0.22 9.62 5.70
C TRP A 269 0.45 9.32 4.37
N ASP A 270 0.05 8.24 3.69
CA ASP A 270 0.56 7.90 2.37
C ASP A 270 0.32 9.04 1.36
N ALA A 271 -0.92 9.56 1.34
CA ALA A 271 -1.28 10.69 0.49
C ALA A 271 -0.50 11.96 0.82
N ILE A 272 -0.33 12.28 2.11
CA ILE A 272 0.43 13.45 2.57
C ILE A 272 1.89 13.36 2.10
N ILE A 273 2.55 12.22 2.34
CA ILE A 273 3.95 11.99 1.95
C ILE A 273 4.11 12.14 0.43
N MET A 274 3.21 11.56 -0.35
CA MET A 274 3.25 11.66 -1.80
C MET A 274 3.06 13.10 -2.30
N ILE A 275 2.11 13.87 -1.73
CA ILE A 275 1.89 15.27 -2.10
C ILE A 275 3.12 16.13 -1.77
N ILE A 276 3.74 15.93 -0.61
CA ILE A 276 4.90 16.71 -0.16
C ILE A 276 6.13 16.43 -1.01
N LEU A 277 6.42 15.15 -1.31
CA LEU A 277 7.63 14.75 -2.02
C LEU A 277 7.57 15.05 -3.53
N MET A 278 6.38 14.99 -4.12
CA MET A 278 6.20 15.29 -5.54
C MET A 278 6.12 16.79 -5.79
N LYS A 279 7.23 17.37 -6.25
CA LYS A 279 7.36 18.81 -6.56
C LYS A 279 6.23 19.35 -7.43
N ASP A 280 5.90 18.65 -8.51
CA ASP A 280 4.87 19.09 -9.44
C ASP A 280 3.49 19.16 -8.76
N TYR A 281 3.24 18.32 -7.75
CA TYR A 281 1.96 18.26 -7.02
C TYR A 281 1.85 19.43 -6.05
N ARG A 282 2.86 19.63 -5.19
CA ARG A 282 2.86 20.76 -4.24
C ARG A 282 2.81 22.12 -4.95
N GLU A 283 3.57 22.29 -6.04
CA GLU A 283 3.61 23.57 -6.77
C GLU A 283 2.32 23.82 -7.52
N GLY A 284 1.74 22.79 -8.12
CA GLY A 284 0.44 22.85 -8.75
C GLY A 284 -0.68 23.23 -7.78
N LEU A 285 -0.75 22.56 -6.63
CA LEU A 285 -1.75 22.83 -5.59
C LEU A 285 -1.59 24.22 -4.97
N VAL A 286 -0.37 24.64 -4.64
CA VAL A 286 -0.11 26.01 -4.14
C VAL A 286 -0.45 27.06 -5.21
N GLY A 287 -0.18 26.78 -6.49
CA GLY A 287 -0.53 27.66 -7.60
C GLY A 287 -2.03 27.92 -7.74
N LEU A 288 -2.87 26.91 -7.48
CA LEU A 288 -4.33 27.04 -7.45
C LEU A 288 -4.79 27.92 -6.29
N VAL A 289 -4.24 27.73 -5.10
CA VAL A 289 -4.58 28.54 -3.92
C VAL A 289 -4.13 29.99 -4.11
N ARG A 290 -2.97 30.21 -4.73
CA ARG A 290 -2.43 31.56 -5.01
C ARG A 290 -2.98 32.22 -6.27
N LYS A 291 -3.98 31.63 -6.96
CA LYS A 291 -4.57 32.12 -8.22
C LYS A 291 -3.54 32.52 -9.29
N LYS A 292 -2.39 31.83 -9.38
CA LYS A 292 -1.47 32.06 -10.51
C LYS A 292 -2.12 31.46 -11.77
N LYS A 293 -2.42 32.29 -12.78
CA LYS A 293 -2.80 31.81 -14.12
C LYS A 293 -1.73 30.82 -14.58
N PRO A 294 -2.09 29.64 -15.13
CA PRO A 294 -1.11 28.73 -15.67
C PRO A 294 -0.38 29.45 -16.80
N ALA A 295 0.96 29.49 -16.75
CA ALA A 295 1.75 29.85 -17.91
C ALA A 295 1.39 28.84 -19.00
N LEU A 296 0.72 29.31 -20.06
CA LEU A 296 0.64 28.55 -21.30
C LEU A 296 2.09 28.24 -21.68
N MET A 297 2.41 26.96 -21.88
CA MET A 297 3.59 26.58 -22.64
C MET A 297 3.41 27.23 -24.02
N GLU A 298 4.10 28.34 -24.27
CA GLU A 298 4.32 28.84 -25.61
C GLU A 298 5.16 27.79 -26.33
N THR A 299 4.52 27.06 -27.23
CA THR A 299 5.19 26.24 -28.24
C THR A 299 5.86 27.20 -29.22
N THR A 300 7.06 27.70 -28.90
CA THR A 300 7.85 28.48 -29.84
C THR A 300 8.36 27.54 -30.94
N TRP A 301 7.59 27.40 -32.02
CA TRP A 301 8.09 26.83 -33.26
C TRP A 301 9.12 27.81 -33.83
N LYS A 302 10.41 27.48 -33.66
CA LYS A 302 11.48 28.12 -34.45
C LYS A 302 11.41 27.55 -35.86
N THR A 303 10.72 28.24 -36.77
CA THR A 303 10.83 27.98 -38.20
C THR A 303 12.19 28.50 -38.66
N THR A 304 13.16 27.60 -38.78
CA THR A 304 14.42 27.89 -39.46
C THR A 304 14.14 27.91 -40.97
N THR A 305 13.85 29.08 -41.54
CA THR A 305 13.79 29.24 -42.99
C THR A 305 15.23 29.16 -43.53
N SER A 306 15.61 27.97 -44.01
CA SER A 306 16.78 27.78 -44.86
C SER A 306 16.52 28.50 -46.19
N MET A 307 17.29 29.56 -46.46
CA MET A 307 17.40 30.13 -47.80
C MET A 307 18.19 29.14 -48.68
N MET A 308 17.50 28.47 -49.60
CA MET A 308 18.11 27.83 -50.77
C MET A 308 18.19 28.87 -51.90
N PRO A 309 19.34 29.09 -52.56
CA PRO A 309 19.38 29.87 -53.79
C PRO A 309 18.81 29.04 -54.95
N MET A 310 17.89 29.64 -55.70
CA MET A 310 17.36 29.08 -56.95
C MET A 310 18.44 29.08 -58.05
N PRO A 311 18.46 28.08 -58.94
CA PRO A 311 19.36 28.06 -60.10
C PRO A 311 18.81 28.98 -61.20
N SER A 312 19.62 29.92 -61.67
CA SER A 312 19.35 30.68 -62.90
C SER A 312 19.81 29.88 -64.12
N ASN A 313 18.87 29.32 -64.86
CA ASN A 313 19.05 29.01 -66.28
C ASN A 313 18.32 30.10 -67.09
N VAL A 314 18.99 30.67 -68.08
CA VAL A 314 18.64 30.60 -69.52
C VAL A 314 19.46 31.66 -70.30
N SER A 315 19.91 31.20 -71.48
CA SER A 315 20.44 31.86 -72.69
C SER A 315 21.77 32.60 -72.61
#